data_AF-A0A920KUW4-F1
#
_entry.id   AF-A0A920KUW4-F1
#
_cell.length_a   1.000
_cell.length_b   1.000
_cell.length_c   1.000
_cell.angle_alpha   90.00
_cell.angle_beta   90.00
_cell.angle_gamma   90.00
#
_symmetry.space_group_name_H-M   'P 1'
#
loop_
_entity.id
_entity.type
_entity.pdbx_description
1 polymer ?
#
loop_
_entity_poly.entity_id
_entity_poly.type
_entity_poly.pdbx_seq_one_letter_code
_entity_poly.pdbx_strand_id
1 'polypeptide(L)'
;MPGVYPPGGYDLAGFCVGAAERGQLLSANNVKDGDLVLALPSSGIHANGFSLVRKVISSLRLNLSEAAPFASHMPLGTALLAPTRIYADAVKAALSAGTVTSISHITGGGLIENPPRVFSNDLALHLELKARPLPPVFYWLKQAAQMENYELARTFNCGIGMLISVRPEDADNILQKILQTGEDCWVAGSIVKRQNAAVILHHVDSAWA
;
A
#
# COMPACT_ATOMS: atom_id res chain seq x y z
N MET A 1 29.32 11.46 9.57
CA MET A 1 29.55 12.90 9.30
C MET A 1 29.16 13.71 10.54
N PRO A 2 30.05 13.91 11.51
CA PRO A 2 29.72 14.51 12.82
C PRO A 2 29.29 15.98 12.75
N GLY A 3 29.64 16.70 11.68
CA GLY A 3 29.15 18.06 11.41
C GLY A 3 27.79 18.12 10.69
N VAL A 4 27.16 16.98 10.39
CA VAL A 4 25.90 16.89 9.63
C VAL A 4 24.83 16.10 10.39
N TYR A 5 25.21 14.98 11.01
CA TYR A 5 24.27 14.16 11.80
C TYR A 5 24.55 14.30 13.31
N PRO A 6 23.50 14.35 14.14
CA PRO A 6 23.66 14.31 15.59
C PRO A 6 24.27 12.97 16.05
N PRO A 7 24.79 12.89 17.29
CA PRO A 7 25.31 11.64 17.86
C PRO A 7 24.28 10.49 17.75
N GLY A 8 24.72 9.35 17.22
CA GLY A 8 23.87 8.17 16.97
C GLY A 8 22.99 8.26 15.71
N GLY A 9 22.95 9.41 15.04
CA GLY A 9 22.26 9.57 13.76
C GLY A 9 23.09 9.01 12.60
N TYR A 10 22.43 8.27 11.73
CA TYR A 10 22.97 7.85 10.44
C TYR A 10 21.87 7.91 9.38
N ASP A 11 22.28 7.90 8.12
CA ASP A 11 21.39 7.85 6.97
C ASP A 11 21.86 6.72 6.05
N LEU A 12 20.91 6.07 5.39
CA LEU A 12 21.15 4.89 4.56
C LEU A 12 20.53 5.12 3.18
N ALA A 13 21.39 5.12 2.16
CA ALA A 13 20.97 5.15 0.77
C ALA A 13 21.09 3.75 0.15
N GLY A 14 20.02 3.28 -0.49
CA GLY A 14 20.01 2.06 -1.29
C GLY A 14 20.01 2.37 -2.79
N PHE A 15 20.66 1.52 -3.58
CA PHE A 15 20.68 1.61 -5.04
C PHE A 15 20.36 0.25 -5.66
N CYS A 16 19.54 0.23 -6.72
CA CYS A 16 19.14 -0.97 -7.44
C CYS A 16 19.14 -0.70 -8.94
N VAL A 17 19.50 -1.71 -9.74
CA VAL A 17 19.40 -1.72 -11.20
C VAL A 17 18.56 -2.92 -11.61
N GLY A 18 17.53 -2.66 -12.43
CA GLY A 18 16.71 -3.68 -13.06
C GLY A 18 16.85 -3.64 -14.58
N ALA A 19 16.49 -4.73 -15.24
CA ALA A 19 16.41 -4.82 -16.69
C ALA A 19 15.00 -5.24 -17.11
N ALA A 20 14.52 -4.72 -18.23
CA ALA A 20 13.23 -5.05 -18.80
C ALA A 20 13.35 -5.12 -20.33
N GLU A 21 12.53 -5.98 -20.94
CA GLU A 21 12.49 -6.13 -22.39
C GLU A 21 11.91 -4.87 -23.04
N ARG A 22 12.51 -4.45 -24.17
CA ARG A 22 12.07 -3.25 -24.86
C ARG A 22 10.67 -3.46 -25.44
N GLY A 23 9.78 -2.48 -25.24
CA GLY A 23 8.41 -2.56 -25.72
C GLY A 23 7.45 -3.35 -24.82
N GLN A 24 7.95 -3.97 -23.74
CA GLN A 24 7.11 -4.63 -22.72
C GLN A 24 6.90 -3.76 -21.46
N LEU A 25 7.40 -2.52 -21.47
CA LEU A 25 7.20 -1.60 -20.36
C LEU A 25 5.73 -1.24 -20.22
N LEU A 26 5.21 -1.37 -18.99
CA LEU A 26 3.89 -0.90 -18.64
C LEU A 26 3.82 0.63 -18.75
N SER A 27 2.70 1.13 -19.23
CA SER A 27 2.41 2.54 -19.38
C SER A 27 0.95 2.82 -18.98
N ALA A 28 0.63 4.08 -18.70
CA ALA A 28 -0.74 4.48 -18.36
C ALA A 28 -1.77 4.13 -19.45
N ASN A 29 -1.34 3.97 -20.70
CA ASN A 29 -2.19 3.60 -21.84
C ASN A 29 -2.58 2.11 -21.84
N ASN A 30 -1.92 1.26 -21.05
CA ASN A 30 -2.26 -0.15 -20.95
C ASN A 30 -3.54 -0.38 -20.13
N VAL A 31 -3.83 0.53 -19.18
CA VAL A 31 -4.98 0.43 -18.28
C VAL A 31 -6.26 0.80 -19.02
N LYS A 32 -7.34 0.06 -18.76
CA LYS A 32 -8.65 0.32 -19.35
C LYS A 32 -9.75 0.28 -18.31
N ASP A 33 -10.85 0.96 -18.63
CA ASP A 33 -12.14 0.78 -17.96
C ASP A 33 -12.52 -0.70 -17.92
N GLY A 34 -12.86 -1.19 -16.73
CA GLY A 34 -13.19 -2.60 -16.48
C GLY A 34 -12.03 -3.47 -16.01
N ASP A 35 -10.77 -3.00 -16.02
CA ASP A 35 -9.65 -3.77 -15.45
C ASP A 35 -9.92 -4.10 -13.98
N LEU A 36 -9.64 -5.34 -13.56
CA LEU A 36 -9.72 -5.72 -12.15
C LEU A 36 -8.44 -5.31 -11.44
N VAL A 37 -8.56 -5.04 -10.15
CA VAL A 37 -7.44 -4.61 -9.31
C VAL A 37 -7.23 -5.61 -8.21
N LEU A 38 -6.06 -6.25 -8.23
CA LEU A 38 -5.58 -7.14 -7.18
C LEU A 38 -4.79 -6.34 -6.15
N ALA A 39 -4.94 -6.66 -4.87
CA ALA A 39 -4.17 -6.06 -3.80
C ALA A 39 -3.33 -7.10 -3.08
N LEU A 40 -2.12 -6.70 -2.69
CA LEU A 40 -1.23 -7.47 -1.83
C LEU A 40 -1.07 -6.77 -0.49
N PRO A 41 -1.07 -7.51 0.63
CA PRO A 41 -1.09 -6.90 1.94
C PRO A 41 0.27 -6.28 2.27
N SER A 42 0.24 -5.15 2.95
CA SER A 42 1.39 -4.61 3.66
C SER A 42 1.69 -5.43 4.92
N SER A 43 2.90 -5.31 5.46
CA SER A 43 3.30 -5.85 6.76
C SER A 43 3.02 -4.88 7.92
N GLY A 44 2.44 -3.71 7.62
CA GLY A 44 2.29 -2.60 8.54
C GLY A 44 2.54 -1.27 7.83
N ILE A 45 3.09 -0.30 8.56
CA ILE A 45 3.33 1.07 8.07
C ILE A 45 4.37 1.13 6.93
N HIS A 46 5.16 0.07 6.75
CA HIS A 46 6.31 0.00 5.84
C HIS A 46 7.36 1.07 6.18
N ALA A 47 7.63 2.01 5.27
CA ALA A 47 8.69 3.02 5.42
C ALA A 47 8.15 4.47 5.33
N ASN A 48 6.82 4.67 5.34
CA ASN A 48 6.20 5.98 5.09
C ASN A 48 5.30 6.42 6.26
N GLY A 49 5.13 7.73 6.46
CA GLY A 49 4.26 8.27 7.51
C GLY A 49 4.87 8.30 8.93
N PHE A 50 6.13 7.88 9.11
CA PHE A 50 6.78 7.84 10.42
C PHE A 50 6.91 9.21 11.11
N SER A 51 6.90 10.31 10.37
CA SER A 51 6.84 11.65 10.98
C SER A 51 5.57 11.87 11.80
N LEU A 52 4.41 11.41 11.28
CA LEU A 52 3.15 11.45 12.02
C LEU A 52 3.15 10.45 13.18
N VAL A 53 3.64 9.24 12.95
CA VAL A 53 3.76 8.21 14.00
C VAL A 53 4.57 8.74 15.19
N ARG A 54 5.73 9.36 14.95
CA ARG A 54 6.55 9.96 16.02
C ARG A 54 5.81 11.08 16.74
N LYS A 55 5.04 11.90 16.03
CA LYS A 55 4.20 12.95 16.63
C LYS A 55 3.14 12.35 17.56
N VAL A 56 2.45 11.30 17.13
CA VAL A 56 1.45 10.59 17.95
C VAL A 56 2.09 10.03 19.22
N ILE A 57 3.22 9.32 19.09
CA ILE A 57 3.97 8.76 20.23
C ILE A 57 4.34 9.85 21.24
N SER A 58 4.88 10.98 20.74
CA SER A 58 5.25 12.11 21.59
C SER A 58 4.04 12.75 22.28
N SER A 59 2.94 12.96 21.55
CA SER A 59 1.73 13.60 22.08
C SER A 59 1.05 12.76 23.15
N LEU A 60 1.03 11.43 22.96
CA LEU A 60 0.46 10.48 23.91
C LEU A 60 1.46 10.00 24.98
N ARG A 61 2.71 10.50 24.94
CA ARG A 61 3.81 10.12 25.85
C ARG A 61 4.02 8.60 25.94
N LEU A 62 3.90 7.91 24.80
CA LEU A 62 4.05 6.46 24.74
C LEU A 62 5.51 6.05 24.81
N ASN A 63 5.77 4.93 25.48
CA ASN A 63 7.09 4.33 25.57
C ASN A 63 7.26 3.24 24.52
N LEU A 64 8.34 3.29 23.74
CA LEU A 64 8.63 2.30 22.68
C LEU A 64 8.88 0.88 23.23
N SER A 65 9.30 0.77 24.49
CA SER A 65 9.57 -0.52 25.13
C SER A 65 8.34 -1.14 25.79
N GLU A 66 7.24 -0.41 25.89
CA GLU A 66 5.97 -0.91 26.42
C GLU A 66 5.14 -1.61 25.34
N ALA A 67 4.16 -2.40 25.77
CA ALA A 67 3.27 -3.13 24.87
C ALA A 67 2.57 -2.19 23.87
N ALA A 68 2.53 -2.60 22.60
CA ALA A 68 1.87 -1.81 21.56
C ALA A 68 0.35 -1.76 21.80
N PRO A 69 -0.32 -0.59 21.73
CA PRO A 69 -1.77 -0.49 21.90
C PRO A 69 -2.58 -1.33 20.90
N PHE A 70 -2.00 -1.66 19.75
CA PHE A 70 -2.61 -2.45 18.68
C PHE A 70 -2.03 -3.88 18.55
N ALA A 71 -1.05 -4.23 19.39
CA ALA A 71 -0.39 -5.53 19.39
C ALA A 71 0.24 -5.80 20.77
N SER A 72 -0.62 -6.07 21.77
CA SER A 72 -0.24 -6.14 23.19
C SER A 72 0.80 -7.22 23.54
N HIS A 73 1.04 -8.17 22.64
CA HIS A 73 2.00 -9.25 22.79
C HIS A 73 3.45 -8.84 22.46
N MET A 74 3.70 -7.60 21.99
CA MET A 74 5.05 -7.13 21.68
C MET A 74 5.24 -5.63 21.97
N PRO A 75 6.50 -5.15 22.12
CA PRO A 75 6.77 -3.73 22.32
C PRO A 75 6.33 -2.86 21.14
N LEU A 76 5.91 -1.62 21.42
CA LEU A 76 5.47 -0.63 20.44
C LEU A 76 6.53 -0.38 19.36
N GLY A 77 7.80 -0.22 19.76
CA GLY A 77 8.91 -0.03 18.84
C GLY A 77 9.06 -1.20 17.86
N THR A 78 8.98 -2.44 18.37
CA THR A 78 9.04 -3.66 17.55
C THR A 78 7.88 -3.75 16.58
N ALA A 79 6.66 -3.48 17.06
CA ALA A 79 5.45 -3.54 16.23
C ALA A 79 5.47 -2.51 15.08
N LEU A 80 6.01 -1.32 15.32
CA LEU A 80 6.16 -0.27 14.32
C LEU A 80 7.29 -0.54 13.32
N LEU A 81 8.33 -1.27 13.73
CA LEU A 81 9.50 -1.59 12.90
C LEU A 81 9.33 -2.89 12.10
N ALA A 82 8.10 -3.38 11.92
CA ALA A 82 7.81 -4.47 11.00
C ALA A 82 8.43 -4.17 9.62
N PRO A 83 9.33 -5.05 9.10
CA PRO A 83 10.05 -4.76 7.85
C PRO A 83 9.11 -4.55 6.67
N THR A 84 9.49 -3.66 5.76
CA THR A 84 8.73 -3.46 4.51
C THR A 84 8.73 -4.75 3.70
N ARG A 85 7.54 -5.15 3.24
CA ARG A 85 7.36 -6.36 2.44
C ARG A 85 7.93 -6.17 1.04
N ILE A 86 8.60 -7.19 0.51
CA ILE A 86 9.22 -7.16 -0.83
C ILE A 86 8.37 -8.01 -1.78
N TYR A 87 7.80 -7.38 -2.81
CA TYR A 87 6.82 -8.01 -3.72
C TYR A 87 7.41 -8.55 -5.02
N ALA A 88 8.74 -8.66 -5.12
CA ALA A 88 9.42 -8.98 -6.38
C ALA A 88 8.95 -10.31 -7.00
N ASP A 89 8.81 -11.36 -6.19
CA ASP A 89 8.39 -12.67 -6.66
C ASP A 89 6.92 -12.71 -7.09
N ALA A 90 6.03 -12.07 -6.33
CA ALA A 90 4.62 -11.94 -6.73
C ALA A 90 4.44 -11.13 -8.01
N VAL A 91 5.16 -10.02 -8.17
CA VAL A 91 5.12 -9.22 -9.40
C VAL A 91 5.61 -10.05 -10.59
N LYS A 92 6.70 -10.79 -10.43
CA LYS A 92 7.22 -11.68 -11.47
C LYS A 92 6.21 -12.77 -11.83
N ALA A 93 5.57 -13.38 -10.84
CA ALA A 93 4.53 -14.38 -11.05
C ALA A 93 3.34 -13.79 -11.81
N ALA A 94 2.87 -12.60 -11.44
CA ALA A 94 1.78 -11.90 -12.10
C ALA A 94 2.09 -11.61 -13.58
N LEU A 95 3.26 -11.04 -13.85
CA LEU A 95 3.70 -10.72 -15.22
C LEU A 95 3.86 -11.97 -16.11
N SER A 96 4.15 -13.13 -15.52
CA SER A 96 4.27 -14.40 -16.25
C SER A 96 2.93 -15.10 -16.50
N ALA A 97 1.86 -14.68 -15.82
CA ALA A 97 0.59 -15.40 -15.74
C ALA A 97 -0.51 -14.83 -16.64
N GLY A 98 -0.36 -13.60 -17.13
CA GLY A 98 -1.37 -12.97 -17.99
C GLY A 98 -1.12 -11.49 -18.17
N THR A 99 -2.17 -10.77 -18.57
CA THR A 99 -2.09 -9.36 -18.91
C THR A 99 -2.20 -8.49 -17.65
N VAL A 100 -1.04 -8.14 -17.10
CA VAL A 100 -0.92 -7.02 -16.15
C VAL A 100 -0.97 -5.71 -16.92
N THR A 101 -1.84 -4.79 -16.50
CA THR A 101 -2.03 -3.50 -17.16
C THR A 101 -1.36 -2.37 -16.39
N SER A 102 -1.25 -2.49 -15.07
CA SER A 102 -0.44 -1.59 -14.24
C SER A 102 -0.02 -2.23 -12.91
N ILE A 103 1.00 -1.64 -12.29
CA ILE A 103 1.44 -1.99 -10.93
C ILE A 103 1.67 -0.69 -10.17
N SER A 104 1.01 -0.51 -9.03
CA SER A 104 1.17 0.64 -8.15
C SER A 104 1.68 0.20 -6.78
N HIS A 105 2.90 0.65 -6.43
CA HIS A 105 3.49 0.45 -5.12
C HIS A 105 3.01 1.55 -4.16
N ILE A 106 2.37 1.15 -3.07
CA ILE A 106 1.72 2.09 -2.14
C ILE A 106 2.75 2.55 -1.11
N THR A 107 3.24 3.78 -1.29
CA THR A 107 4.29 4.39 -0.47
C THR A 107 3.81 5.71 0.13
N GLY A 108 4.64 6.76 0.15
CA GLY A 108 4.21 8.11 0.54
C GLY A 108 3.08 8.60 -0.37
N GLY A 109 2.06 9.23 0.21
CA GLY A 109 0.83 9.59 -0.49
C GLY A 109 -0.23 8.47 -0.53
N GLY A 110 0.09 7.29 0.03
CA GLY A 110 -0.87 6.23 0.35
C GLY A 110 -1.70 5.76 -0.83
N LEU A 111 -2.91 5.32 -0.54
CA LEU A 111 -3.90 4.83 -1.51
C LEU A 111 -4.48 5.92 -2.40
N ILE A 112 -4.30 7.20 -2.05
CA ILE A 112 -4.88 8.31 -2.79
C ILE A 112 -3.95 8.81 -3.89
N GLU A 113 -2.66 8.99 -3.59
CA GLU A 113 -1.73 9.65 -4.52
C GLU A 113 -0.91 8.69 -5.38
N ASN A 114 -0.72 7.43 -4.95
CA ASN A 114 0.08 6.46 -5.71
C ASN A 114 -0.68 5.87 -6.90
N PRO A 115 -1.93 5.38 -6.77
CA PRO A 115 -2.62 4.73 -7.89
C PRO A 115 -2.82 5.61 -9.13
N PRO A 116 -3.19 6.90 -9.05
CA PRO A 116 -3.37 7.75 -10.24
C PRO A 116 -2.12 7.96 -11.09
N ARG A 117 -0.94 7.56 -10.62
CA ARG A 117 0.32 7.69 -11.38
C ARG A 117 0.45 6.66 -12.50
N VAL A 118 -0.37 5.61 -12.50
CA VAL A 118 -0.21 4.46 -13.41
C VAL A 118 -1.38 4.27 -14.39
N PHE A 119 -2.36 5.17 -14.40
CA PHE A 119 -3.47 5.18 -15.35
C PHE A 119 -3.77 6.61 -15.83
N SER A 120 -4.50 6.73 -16.94
CA SER A 120 -4.82 8.01 -17.56
C SER A 120 -5.85 8.83 -16.76
N ASN A 121 -5.87 10.15 -16.96
CA ASN A 121 -6.70 11.07 -16.17
C ASN A 121 -8.22 10.88 -16.34
N ASP A 122 -8.66 10.18 -17.39
CA ASP A 122 -10.06 9.81 -17.66
C ASP A 122 -10.48 8.52 -16.95
N LEU A 123 -9.57 7.85 -16.24
CA LEU A 123 -9.83 6.67 -15.43
C LEU A 123 -9.73 6.97 -13.93
N ALA A 124 -10.38 6.13 -13.13
CA ALA A 124 -10.36 6.17 -11.69
C ALA A 124 -10.25 4.76 -11.13
N LEU A 125 -9.61 4.65 -9.96
CA LEU A 125 -9.57 3.43 -9.17
C LEU A 125 -10.76 3.40 -8.23
N HIS A 126 -11.55 2.32 -8.30
CA HIS A 126 -12.55 1.97 -7.31
C HIS A 126 -11.97 0.89 -6.40
N LEU A 127 -11.76 1.20 -5.11
CA LEU A 127 -11.37 0.23 -4.08
C LEU A 127 -12.57 -0.20 -3.24
N GLU A 128 -12.79 -1.50 -3.13
CA GLU A 128 -13.75 -2.13 -2.22
C GLU A 128 -13.07 -2.47 -0.89
N LEU A 129 -13.39 -1.69 0.15
CA LEU A 129 -12.71 -1.81 1.44
C LEU A 129 -13.39 -2.79 2.40
N LYS A 130 -14.61 -3.28 2.11
CA LYS A 130 -15.20 -4.36 2.93
C LYS A 130 -14.53 -5.71 2.71
N ALA A 131 -13.74 -5.86 1.65
CA ALA A 131 -13.04 -7.11 1.35
C ALA A 131 -12.06 -7.51 2.47
N ARG A 132 -11.45 -6.53 3.17
CA ARG A 132 -10.57 -6.76 4.32
C ARG A 132 -10.69 -5.66 5.38
N PRO A 133 -10.65 -6.02 6.67
CA PRO A 133 -10.67 -5.02 7.73
C PRO A 133 -9.40 -4.18 7.73
N LEU A 134 -9.52 -2.95 8.23
CA LEU A 134 -8.37 -2.07 8.45
C LEU A 134 -7.43 -2.71 9.48
N PRO A 135 -6.12 -2.87 9.19
CA PRO A 135 -5.21 -3.47 10.16
C PRO A 135 -5.13 -2.67 11.47
N PRO A 136 -4.97 -3.34 12.64
CA PRO A 136 -5.05 -2.69 13.95
C PRO A 136 -4.15 -1.47 14.13
N VAL A 137 -2.94 -1.48 13.54
CA VAL A 137 -2.02 -0.33 13.61
C VAL A 137 -2.59 0.93 12.97
N PHE A 138 -3.30 0.80 11.84
CA PHE A 138 -3.92 1.96 11.16
C PHE A 138 -5.19 2.39 11.86
N TYR A 139 -5.97 1.44 12.41
CA TYR A 139 -7.10 1.78 13.26
C TYR A 139 -6.66 2.60 14.48
N TRP A 140 -5.62 2.13 15.18
CA TRP A 140 -5.03 2.86 16.31
C TRP A 140 -4.53 4.25 15.89
N LEU A 141 -3.78 4.36 14.78
CA LEU A 141 -3.30 5.66 14.28
C LEU A 141 -4.44 6.61 13.95
N LYS A 142 -5.50 6.11 13.30
CA LYS A 142 -6.69 6.89 12.98
C LYS A 142 -7.30 7.51 14.25
N GLN A 143 -7.51 6.71 15.29
CA GLN A 143 -8.08 7.17 16.55
C GLN A 143 -7.13 8.12 17.29
N ALA A 144 -5.85 7.74 17.42
CA ALA A 144 -4.84 8.47 18.16
C ALA A 144 -4.53 9.85 17.57
N ALA A 145 -4.60 9.99 16.24
CA ALA A 145 -4.37 11.24 15.53
C ALA A 145 -5.67 11.93 15.07
N GLN A 146 -6.85 11.40 15.44
CA GLN A 146 -8.17 11.92 15.04
C GLN A 146 -8.27 12.14 13.52
N MET A 147 -7.83 11.15 12.74
CA MET A 147 -7.78 11.26 11.29
C MET A 147 -9.12 10.91 10.65
N GLU A 148 -9.51 11.73 9.68
CA GLU A 148 -10.54 11.39 8.72
C GLU A 148 -10.07 10.23 7.82
N ASN A 149 -11.03 9.43 7.33
CA ASN A 149 -10.74 8.26 6.49
C ASN A 149 -9.90 8.62 5.25
N TYR A 150 -10.20 9.75 4.60
CA TYR A 150 -9.44 10.21 3.44
C TYR A 150 -7.99 10.56 3.79
N GLU A 151 -7.75 11.27 4.89
CA GLU A 151 -6.38 11.64 5.32
C GLU A 151 -5.57 10.41 5.74
N LEU A 152 -6.21 9.43 6.37
CA LEU A 152 -5.58 8.14 6.69
C LEU A 152 -5.13 7.44 5.40
N ALA A 153 -6.03 7.31 4.42
CA ALA A 153 -5.75 6.69 3.13
C ALA A 153 -4.71 7.46 2.29
N ARG A 154 -4.64 8.78 2.44
CA ARG A 154 -3.64 9.61 1.78
C ARG A 154 -2.27 9.53 2.45
N THR A 155 -2.22 9.28 3.75
CA THR A 155 -0.95 9.21 4.49
C THR A 155 -0.34 7.81 4.45
N PHE A 156 -1.17 6.78 4.59
CA PHE A 156 -0.74 5.41 4.81
C PHE A 156 -1.25 4.46 3.72
N ASN A 157 -0.65 3.28 3.70
CA ASN A 157 -1.04 2.19 2.80
C ASN A 157 -2.31 1.46 3.26
N CYS A 158 -2.76 1.70 4.50
CA CYS A 158 -3.95 1.12 5.12
C CYS A 158 -4.09 -0.41 5.00
N GLY A 159 -2.97 -1.12 4.95
CA GLY A 159 -2.94 -2.58 4.83
C GLY A 159 -2.65 -3.09 3.43
N ILE A 160 -2.60 -2.24 2.41
CA ILE A 160 -2.35 -2.62 1.02
C ILE A 160 -1.01 -2.06 0.58
N GLY A 161 0.02 -2.90 0.44
CA GLY A 161 1.34 -2.44 0.02
C GLY A 161 1.48 -2.34 -1.51
N MET A 162 0.72 -3.12 -2.27
CA MET A 162 0.79 -3.10 -3.73
C MET A 162 -0.58 -3.34 -4.35
N LEU A 163 -0.86 -2.63 -5.44
CA LEU A 163 -2.01 -2.85 -6.32
C LEU A 163 -1.51 -3.29 -7.70
N ILE A 164 -2.15 -4.29 -8.28
CA ILE A 164 -1.86 -4.80 -9.62
C ILE A 164 -3.16 -4.78 -10.43
N SER A 165 -3.23 -3.94 -11.47
CA SER A 165 -4.36 -3.96 -12.40
C SER A 165 -4.14 -5.03 -13.46
N VAL A 166 -5.19 -5.77 -13.77
CA VAL A 166 -5.17 -6.91 -14.67
C VAL A 166 -6.42 -6.91 -15.55
N ARG A 167 -6.34 -7.59 -16.70
CA ARG A 167 -7.54 -7.87 -17.49
C ARG A 167 -8.47 -8.82 -16.74
N PRO A 168 -9.81 -8.63 -16.79
CA PRO A 168 -10.76 -9.51 -16.09
C PRO A 168 -10.60 -10.99 -16.41
N GLU A 169 -10.35 -11.32 -17.67
CA GLU A 169 -10.17 -12.69 -18.15
C GLU A 169 -8.93 -13.39 -17.58
N ASP A 170 -7.91 -12.63 -17.16
CA ASP A 170 -6.65 -13.15 -16.62
C ASP A 170 -6.60 -13.10 -15.08
N ALA A 171 -7.57 -12.43 -14.44
CA ALA A 171 -7.50 -12.07 -13.03
C ALA A 171 -7.36 -13.27 -12.09
N ASP A 172 -8.18 -14.30 -12.30
CA ASP A 172 -8.15 -15.52 -11.47
C ASP A 172 -6.82 -16.26 -11.61
N ASN A 173 -6.30 -16.39 -12.84
CA ASN A 173 -5.03 -17.08 -13.06
C ASN A 173 -3.86 -16.31 -12.43
N ILE A 174 -3.82 -14.99 -12.61
CA ILE A 174 -2.80 -14.12 -12.01
C ILE A 174 -2.87 -14.20 -10.48
N LEU A 175 -4.06 -14.11 -9.89
CA LEU A 175 -4.25 -14.23 -8.45
C LEU A 175 -3.70 -15.57 -7.94
N GLN A 176 -4.06 -16.69 -8.56
CA GLN A 176 -3.55 -18.01 -8.16
C GLN A 176 -2.03 -18.13 -8.28
N LYS A 177 -1.43 -17.51 -9.31
CA LYS A 177 0.02 -17.49 -9.49
C LYS A 177 0.73 -16.66 -8.44
N ILE A 178 0.15 -15.54 -8.00
CA ILE A 178 0.67 -14.77 -6.86
C ILE A 178 0.59 -15.62 -5.58
N LEU A 179 -0.54 -16.27 -5.31
CA LEU A 179 -0.70 -17.11 -4.11
C LEU A 179 0.34 -18.24 -4.04
N GLN A 180 0.74 -18.81 -5.18
CA GLN A 180 1.79 -19.83 -5.26
C GLN A 180 3.18 -19.33 -4.84
N THR A 181 3.41 -18.01 -4.78
CA THR A 181 4.67 -17.43 -4.27
C THR A 181 4.71 -17.37 -2.73
N GLY A 182 3.61 -17.69 -2.05
CA GLY A 182 3.45 -17.50 -0.61
C GLY A 182 2.99 -16.09 -0.22
N GLU A 183 2.88 -15.19 -1.20
CA GLU A 183 2.22 -13.90 -1.04
C GLU A 183 0.71 -14.08 -0.99
N ASP A 184 0.06 -13.31 -0.12
CA ASP A 184 -1.39 -13.24 -0.06
C ASP A 184 -1.90 -12.18 -1.05
N CYS A 185 -3.08 -12.39 -1.63
CA CYS A 185 -3.61 -11.58 -2.71
C CYS A 185 -5.13 -11.71 -2.79
N TRP A 186 -5.82 -10.61 -3.09
CA TRP A 186 -7.27 -10.61 -3.28
C TRP A 186 -7.70 -9.59 -4.33
N VAL A 187 -8.90 -9.76 -4.89
CA VAL A 187 -9.52 -8.75 -5.75
C VAL A 187 -10.02 -7.60 -4.86
N ALA A 188 -9.41 -6.43 -5.00
CA ALA A 188 -9.70 -5.26 -4.17
C ALA A 188 -10.57 -4.21 -4.86
N GLY A 189 -10.93 -4.43 -6.13
CA GLY A 189 -11.81 -3.54 -6.87
C GLY A 189 -11.51 -3.54 -8.36
N SER A 190 -11.71 -2.38 -9.00
CA SER A 190 -11.59 -2.25 -10.45
C SER A 190 -11.20 -0.83 -10.88
N ILE A 191 -10.78 -0.71 -12.13
CA ILE A 191 -10.64 0.56 -12.83
C ILE A 191 -11.96 0.89 -13.51
N VAL A 192 -12.40 2.14 -13.35
CA VAL A 192 -13.65 2.65 -13.91
C VAL A 192 -13.41 3.98 -14.62
N LYS A 193 -14.33 4.40 -15.49
CA LYS A 193 -14.32 5.78 -16.01
C LYS A 193 -14.42 6.79 -14.89
N ARG A 194 -13.55 7.79 -14.93
CA ARG A 194 -13.53 8.87 -13.94
C ARG A 194 -14.70 9.82 -14.16
N GLN A 195 -15.46 10.01 -13.10
CA GLN A 195 -16.49 11.07 -13.04
C GLN A 195 -16.01 12.28 -12.23
N ASN A 196 -15.24 12.05 -11.16
CA ASN A 196 -14.80 13.13 -10.27
C ASN A 196 -13.41 12.84 -9.65
N ALA A 197 -13.36 12.01 -8.59
CA ALA A 197 -12.11 11.64 -7.93
C ALA A 197 -11.34 10.56 -8.72
N ALA A 198 -10.01 10.59 -8.64
CA ALA A 198 -9.15 9.58 -9.25
C ALA A 198 -9.12 8.26 -8.45
N VAL A 199 -9.47 8.31 -7.16
CA VAL A 199 -9.58 7.15 -6.29
C VAL A 199 -10.88 7.27 -5.51
N ILE A 200 -11.67 6.20 -5.50
CA ILE A 200 -12.96 6.10 -4.81
C ILE A 200 -12.85 4.96 -3.80
N LEU A 201 -12.95 5.30 -2.52
CA LEU A 201 -12.90 4.36 -1.41
C LEU A 201 -14.31 3.91 -1.07
N HIS A 202 -14.78 2.81 -1.66
CA HIS A 202 -16.11 2.29 -1.37
C HIS A 202 -16.19 1.66 0.01
N HIS A 203 -17.30 1.95 0.69
CA HIS A 203 -17.64 1.42 2.00
C HIS A 203 -16.65 1.75 3.13
N VAL A 204 -15.80 2.77 2.93
CA VAL A 204 -14.74 3.14 3.88
C VAL A 204 -15.28 3.40 5.29
N ASP A 205 -16.40 4.10 5.42
CA ASP A 205 -16.96 4.44 6.73
C ASP A 205 -17.39 3.20 7.50
N SER A 206 -18.00 2.22 6.83
CA SER A 206 -18.38 0.96 7.46
C SER A 206 -17.21 -0.01 7.67
N ALA A 207 -16.20 0.03 6.80
CA ALA A 207 -15.05 -0.87 6.88
C ALA A 207 -14.02 -0.41 7.91
N TRP A 208 -13.91 0.91 8.13
CA TRP A 208 -12.91 1.54 9.01
C TRP A 208 -13.54 2.24 10.23
N ALA A 209 -14.82 1.95 10.54
CA ALA A 209 -15.49 2.36 11.78
C ALA A 209 -14.82 1.73 13.01
#